data_AF-A0A258KB48-F1
#
_entry.id   AF-A0A258KB48-F1
#
_cell.length_a   1.000
_cell.length_b   1.000
_cell.length_c   1.000
_cell.angle_alpha   90.00
_cell.angle_beta   90.00
_cell.angle_gamma   90.00
#
_symmetry.space_group_name_H-M   'P 1'
#
loop_
_entity.id
_entity.type
_entity.pdbx_description
1 polymer ?
#
loop_
_entity_poly.entity_id
_entity_poly.type
_entity_poly.pdbx_seq_one_letter_code
_entity_poly.pdbx_strand_id
1 'polypeptide(L)'
;MDENTGQYQTDLLKTNVFDNTQEVLGAYNTYQYNLENWGFKGGFRLERTVIDADFISGQTQVRQEYLNLIPSLSLNRKFKDMSNLNLAFSQRIQRPGIYQLNPFVDRSNPNFESTGNPDLHPTIGSNLSIGYSKSKKGSFNFLLGYQRFEDLIMPVSVFDPTRFITLNSYDNTGRARLFTANLNLNFPFTKKMNFSFNGGLAHGRVQGIVNNILVKNEGFMYNFSSSGSYRFEKGWRLNASINANGPNLSLQGTSNSYIGSAFSFNKDLIKDKLSFSAAANNPFRKYRTNIRESFGPDFLQTSNFQTFYRSFNTSLNYRFGKLKSAIKKNTRGIRNDDVSNNSGQ
;
A
#
# COMPACT_ATOMS: atom_id res chain seq x y z
N MET A 1 20.74 -3.69 36.50
CA MET A 1 20.58 -4.38 37.79
C MET A 1 21.50 -3.66 38.73
N ASP A 2 20.97 -3.07 39.79
CA ASP A 2 21.79 -2.40 40.80
C ASP A 2 22.63 -3.47 41.52
N GLU A 3 23.96 -3.29 41.51
CA GLU A 3 24.92 -4.30 42.01
C GLU A 3 24.84 -4.51 43.53
N ASN A 4 24.24 -3.57 44.27
CA ASN A 4 24.14 -3.63 45.73
C ASN A 4 22.79 -4.17 46.22
N THR A 5 21.73 -4.05 45.42
CA THR A 5 20.35 -4.42 45.83
C THR A 5 19.75 -5.55 45.00
N GLY A 6 20.36 -5.92 43.87
CA GLY A 6 19.86 -6.97 42.98
C GLY A 6 18.53 -6.63 42.28
N GLN A 7 18.01 -5.42 42.46
CA GLN A 7 16.77 -4.98 41.84
C GLN A 7 17.01 -4.39 40.45
N TYR A 8 16.04 -4.60 39.55
CA TYR A 8 16.01 -3.93 38.27
C TYR A 8 15.58 -2.47 38.48
N GLN A 9 16.53 -1.55 38.39
CA GLN A 9 16.24 -0.12 38.31
C GLN A 9 16.01 0.27 36.85
N THR A 10 14.96 1.04 36.59
CA THR A 10 14.66 1.60 35.27
C THR A 10 15.70 2.65 34.94
N ASP A 11 16.45 2.43 33.86
CA ASP A 11 17.34 3.44 33.30
C ASP A 11 16.50 4.41 32.45
N LEU A 12 16.31 5.62 32.96
CA LEU A 12 15.53 6.68 32.29
C LEU A 12 16.17 7.12 30.96
N LEU A 13 17.48 6.89 30.76
CA LEU A 13 18.16 7.16 29.49
C LEU A 13 17.92 6.06 28.44
N LYS A 14 17.33 4.93 28.83
CA LYS A 14 17.03 3.78 27.96
C LYS A 14 15.56 3.39 27.94
N THR A 15 14.72 4.18 28.60
CA THR A 15 13.28 3.93 28.71
C THR A 15 12.55 5.10 28.08
N ASN A 16 11.66 4.84 27.12
CA ASN A 16 10.87 5.88 26.46
C ASN A 16 9.41 5.79 26.91
N VAL A 17 8.99 6.74 27.75
CA VAL A 17 7.59 6.97 28.10
C VAL A 17 7.15 8.23 27.38
N PHE A 18 6.05 8.14 26.65
CA PHE A 18 5.45 9.29 26.00
C PHE A 18 3.92 9.22 26.06
N ASP A 19 3.29 10.39 26.12
CA ASP A 19 1.87 10.55 25.81
C ASP A 19 1.77 11.25 24.45
N ASN A 20 0.78 10.88 23.65
CA ASN A 20 0.54 11.50 22.35
C ASN A 20 -0.95 11.60 22.10
N THR A 21 -1.44 12.82 22.07
CA THR A 21 -2.81 13.16 21.72
C THR A 21 -2.83 13.79 20.33
N GLN A 22 -3.73 13.27 19.49
CA GLN A 22 -3.95 13.80 18.16
C GLN A 22 -5.43 14.12 17.98
N GLU A 23 -5.73 15.40 17.88
CA GLU A 23 -7.08 15.91 17.66
C GLU A 23 -7.25 16.32 16.20
N VAL A 24 -8.24 15.73 15.53
CA VAL A 24 -8.54 16.01 14.12
C VAL A 24 -9.98 16.52 14.01
N LEU A 25 -10.13 17.80 13.70
CA LEU A 25 -11.42 18.42 13.42
C LEU A 25 -11.58 18.62 11.91
N GLY A 26 -12.55 17.91 11.32
CA GLY A 26 -12.81 17.94 9.89
C GLY A 26 -14.19 18.51 9.54
N ALA A 27 -14.23 19.41 8.55
CA ALA A 27 -15.45 19.86 7.88
C ALA A 27 -15.43 19.38 6.43
N TYR A 28 -16.55 18.78 5.99
CA TYR A 28 -16.65 18.12 4.69
C TYR A 28 -17.80 18.73 3.90
N ASN A 29 -17.55 19.05 2.65
CA ASN A 29 -18.57 19.49 1.73
C ASN A 29 -18.44 18.75 0.39
N THR A 30 -19.56 18.33 -0.18
CA THR A 30 -19.59 17.68 -1.50
C THR A 30 -20.90 18.00 -2.18
N TYR A 31 -20.81 18.53 -3.40
CA TYR A 31 -21.93 18.76 -4.30
C TYR A 31 -21.88 17.76 -5.44
N GLN A 32 -23.03 17.19 -5.75
CA GLN A 32 -23.19 16.32 -6.91
C GLN A 32 -24.35 16.83 -7.76
N TYR A 33 -24.10 17.02 -9.05
CA TYR A 33 -25.08 17.46 -10.02
C TYR A 33 -25.11 16.50 -11.20
N ASN A 34 -26.27 15.91 -11.48
CA ASN A 34 -26.43 14.95 -12.57
C ASN A 34 -27.37 15.53 -13.62
N LEU A 35 -26.84 15.72 -14.82
CA LEU A 35 -27.60 15.83 -16.07
C LEU A 35 -27.78 14.44 -16.67
N GLU A 36 -28.56 14.32 -17.75
CA GLU A 36 -28.86 13.05 -18.41
C GLU A 36 -27.59 12.24 -18.74
N ASN A 37 -26.64 12.87 -19.44
CA ASN A 37 -25.41 12.23 -19.90
C ASN A 37 -24.14 12.68 -19.15
N TRP A 38 -24.28 13.59 -18.19
CA TRP A 38 -23.14 14.18 -17.47
C TRP A 38 -23.38 14.17 -15.97
N GLY A 39 -22.40 13.71 -15.20
CA GLY A 39 -22.36 13.81 -13.75
C GLY A 39 -21.18 14.65 -13.32
N PHE A 40 -21.44 15.69 -12.54
CA PHE A 40 -20.44 16.54 -11.91
C PHE A 40 -20.44 16.24 -10.42
N LYS A 41 -19.27 16.04 -9.83
CA LYS A 41 -19.13 15.95 -8.38
C LYS A 41 -17.89 16.72 -7.97
N GLY A 42 -18.08 17.70 -7.09
CA GLY A 42 -17.01 18.51 -6.55
C GLY A 42 -17.17 18.65 -5.04
N GLY A 43 -16.07 18.75 -4.33
CA GLY A 43 -16.11 18.88 -2.88
C GLY A 43 -14.74 19.20 -2.31
N PHE A 44 -14.72 19.55 -1.04
CA PHE A 44 -13.50 19.77 -0.29
C PHE A 44 -13.67 19.29 1.14
N ARG A 45 -12.55 18.89 1.74
CA ARG A 45 -12.41 18.63 3.16
C ARG A 45 -11.46 19.67 3.74
N LEU A 46 -11.93 20.42 4.72
CA LEU A 46 -11.08 21.28 5.54
C LEU A 46 -10.80 20.55 6.85
N GLU A 47 -9.54 20.43 7.24
CA GLU A 47 -9.17 19.65 8.40
C GLU A 47 -8.10 20.35 9.22
N ARG A 48 -8.41 20.62 10.49
CA ARG A 48 -7.45 21.10 11.49
C ARG A 48 -6.97 19.91 12.29
N THR A 49 -5.65 19.71 12.33
CA THR A 49 -5.02 18.72 13.21
C THR A 49 -4.18 19.44 14.25
N VAL A 50 -4.31 19.01 15.51
CA VAL A 50 -3.41 19.36 16.60
C VAL A 50 -2.77 18.07 17.10
N ILE A 51 -1.45 18.03 17.15
CA ILE A 51 -0.67 16.95 17.74
C ILE A 51 -0.01 17.54 18.97
N ASP A 52 -0.23 16.91 20.12
CA ASP A 52 0.44 17.23 21.37
C ASP A 52 1.04 15.93 21.92
N ALA A 53 2.37 15.83 21.81
CA ALA A 53 3.13 14.69 22.26
C ALA A 53 4.12 15.12 23.34
N ASP A 54 4.00 14.53 24.53
CA ASP A 54 4.90 14.74 25.64
C ASP A 54 5.83 13.53 25.78
N PHE A 55 7.09 13.69 25.37
CA PHE A 55 8.12 12.67 25.51
C PHE A 55 8.74 12.78 26.90
N ILE A 56 8.01 12.27 27.90
CA ILE A 56 8.32 12.32 29.33
C ILE A 56 9.78 11.93 29.61
N SER A 57 10.27 10.86 28.98
CA SER A 57 11.66 10.41 29.17
C SER A 57 12.73 11.31 28.53
N GLY A 58 12.37 12.06 27.49
CA GLY A 58 13.28 12.96 26.77
C GLY A 58 13.16 14.43 27.19
N GLN A 59 12.18 14.78 28.03
CA GLN A 59 11.81 16.15 28.38
C GLN A 59 11.55 17.06 27.16
N THR A 60 11.02 16.47 26.08
CA THR A 60 10.68 17.20 24.85
C THR A 60 9.17 17.18 24.68
N GLN A 61 8.56 18.36 24.60
CA GLN A 61 7.18 18.52 24.17
C GLN A 61 7.14 18.88 22.69
N VAL A 62 6.37 18.11 21.92
CA VAL A 62 6.15 18.34 20.51
C VAL A 62 4.70 18.76 20.32
N ARG A 63 4.50 20.02 19.96
CA ARG A 63 3.20 20.57 19.62
C ARG A 63 3.18 21.01 18.16
N GLN A 64 2.41 20.31 17.34
CA GLN A 64 2.18 20.68 15.95
C GLN A 64 0.73 21.05 15.72
N GLU A 65 0.51 22.10 14.93
CA GLU A 65 -0.81 22.50 14.49
C GLU A 65 -0.78 22.84 13.00
N TYR A 66 -1.71 22.26 12.24
CA TYR A 66 -1.83 22.55 10.82
C TYR A 66 -3.27 22.42 10.32
N LEU A 67 -3.56 23.20 9.28
CA LEU A 67 -4.85 23.25 8.60
C LEU A 67 -4.67 22.82 7.14
N ASN A 68 -5.42 21.80 6.72
CA ASN A 68 -5.33 21.25 5.37
C ASN A 68 -6.65 21.42 4.62
N LEU A 69 -6.58 21.92 3.38
CA LEU A 69 -7.68 21.92 2.43
C LEU A 69 -7.45 20.82 1.39
N ILE A 70 -8.38 19.88 1.31
CA ILE A 70 -8.26 18.67 0.50
C ILE A 70 -9.41 18.66 -0.52
N PRO A 71 -9.19 19.21 -1.72
CA PRO A 71 -10.19 19.27 -2.78
C PRO A 71 -10.36 17.91 -3.50
N SER A 72 -11.53 17.73 -4.08
CA SER A 72 -11.85 16.62 -4.97
C SER A 72 -12.81 17.08 -6.06
N LEU A 73 -12.53 16.68 -7.29
CA LEU A 73 -13.34 16.99 -8.47
C LEU A 73 -13.49 15.75 -9.32
N SER A 74 -14.67 15.52 -9.88
CA SER A 74 -14.88 14.48 -10.86
C SER A 74 -15.97 14.86 -11.86
N LEU A 75 -15.71 14.54 -13.11
CA LEU A 75 -16.59 14.70 -14.25
C LEU A 75 -16.82 13.31 -14.84
N ASN A 76 -18.07 12.93 -15.01
CA ASN A 76 -18.46 11.65 -15.59
C ASN A 76 -19.35 11.91 -16.81
N ARG A 77 -19.00 11.32 -17.95
CA ARG A 77 -19.84 11.29 -19.15
C ARG A 77 -20.37 9.88 -19.35
N LYS A 78 -21.69 9.71 -19.32
CA LYS A 78 -22.38 8.46 -19.62
C LYS A 78 -22.68 8.37 -21.12
N PHE A 79 -22.49 7.19 -21.69
CA PHE A 79 -22.85 6.88 -23.07
C PHE A 79 -23.98 5.83 -23.12
N LYS A 80 -24.71 5.78 -24.24
CA LYS A 80 -25.88 4.90 -24.42
C LYS A 80 -25.55 3.40 -24.38
N ASP A 81 -24.30 3.01 -24.60
CA ASP A 81 -23.87 1.61 -24.72
C ASP A 81 -23.41 0.99 -23.38
N MET A 82 -23.89 1.53 -22.25
CA MET A 82 -23.46 1.18 -20.88
C MET A 82 -21.96 1.40 -20.69
N SER A 83 -21.42 2.44 -21.32
CA SER A 83 -20.07 2.91 -21.06
C SER A 83 -20.06 4.29 -20.42
N ASN A 84 -18.97 4.61 -19.74
CA ASN A 84 -18.74 5.92 -19.17
C ASN A 84 -17.27 6.32 -19.29
N LEU A 85 -17.03 7.63 -19.34
CA LEU A 85 -15.72 8.24 -19.25
C LEU A 85 -15.71 9.12 -18.00
N ASN A 86 -14.73 8.93 -17.13
CA ASN A 86 -14.55 9.69 -15.91
C ASN A 86 -13.21 10.41 -15.91
N LEU A 87 -13.23 11.72 -15.69
CA LEU A 87 -12.05 12.52 -15.35
C LEU A 87 -12.15 12.89 -13.87
N ALA A 88 -11.10 12.68 -13.10
CA ALA A 88 -11.11 12.94 -11.66
C ALA A 88 -9.78 13.53 -11.19
N PHE A 89 -9.88 14.45 -10.23
CA PHE A 89 -8.77 14.97 -9.45
C PHE A 89 -9.07 14.77 -7.96
N SER A 90 -8.08 14.32 -7.21
CA SER A 90 -8.21 14.15 -5.76
C SER A 90 -6.88 14.40 -5.07
N GLN A 91 -6.94 15.09 -3.94
CA GLN A 91 -5.81 15.22 -3.02
C GLN A 91 -6.01 14.31 -1.80
N ARG A 92 -4.92 13.85 -1.21
CA ARG A 92 -4.86 13.06 0.03
C ARG A 92 -3.71 13.56 0.89
N ILE A 93 -3.81 13.30 2.19
CA ILE A 93 -2.82 13.63 3.20
C ILE A 93 -2.42 12.35 3.93
N GLN A 94 -1.14 12.23 4.25
CA GLN A 94 -0.61 11.19 5.12
C GLN A 94 0.17 11.87 6.24
N ARG A 95 -0.19 11.60 7.49
CA ARG A 95 0.42 12.22 8.66
C ARG A 95 1.61 11.40 9.16
N PRO A 96 2.63 12.06 9.74
CA PRO A 96 3.71 11.36 10.41
C PRO A 96 3.16 10.44 11.51
N GLY A 97 3.70 9.23 11.61
CA GLY A 97 3.43 8.35 12.74
C GLY A 97 4.17 8.82 14.00
N ILE A 98 3.70 8.46 15.19
CA ILE A 98 4.32 8.90 16.45
C ILE A 98 5.80 8.48 16.55
N TYR A 99 6.18 7.29 16.07
CA TYR A 99 7.57 6.87 16.03
C TYR A 99 8.45 7.75 15.13
N GLN A 100 7.88 8.35 14.09
CA GLN A 100 8.60 9.27 13.22
C GLN A 100 8.75 10.65 13.86
N LEU A 101 7.85 11.05 14.78
CA LEU A 101 7.92 12.30 15.53
C LEU A 101 8.74 12.20 16.82
N ASN A 102 8.96 10.98 17.32
CA ASN A 102 9.53 10.73 18.64
C ASN A 102 11.02 11.10 18.73
N PRO A 103 11.41 12.18 19.42
CA PRO A 103 12.79 12.64 19.49
C PRO A 103 13.68 11.78 20.41
N PHE A 104 13.11 10.77 21.07
CA PHE A 104 13.90 9.86 21.90
C PHE A 104 14.95 9.15 21.05
N VAL A 105 16.21 9.26 21.48
CA VAL A 105 17.35 8.67 20.79
C VAL A 105 17.53 7.22 21.24
N ASP A 106 17.24 6.28 20.34
CA ASP A 106 17.62 4.88 20.52
C ASP A 106 19.14 4.73 20.30
N ARG A 107 19.82 4.29 21.36
CA ARG A 107 21.27 4.01 21.41
C ARG A 107 21.58 2.54 21.65
N SER A 108 20.65 1.65 21.33
CA SER A 108 20.83 0.20 21.50
C SER A 108 21.99 -0.36 20.67
N ASN A 109 22.35 0.30 19.57
CA ASN A 109 23.51 -0.02 18.75
C ASN A 109 24.63 1.03 18.95
N PRO A 110 25.86 0.64 19.34
CA PRO A 110 26.94 1.60 19.60
C PRO A 110 27.41 2.37 18.35
N ASN A 111 27.14 1.85 17.14
CA ASN A 111 27.54 2.49 15.88
C ASN A 111 26.40 3.29 15.22
N PHE A 112 25.17 3.17 15.73
CA PHE A 112 23.98 3.77 15.14
C PHE A 112 23.08 4.36 16.22
N GLU A 113 22.79 5.65 16.12
CA GLU A 113 21.75 6.29 16.91
C GLU A 113 20.54 6.56 16.02
N SER A 114 19.33 6.26 16.50
CA SER A 114 18.10 6.50 15.75
C SER A 114 17.16 7.41 16.54
N THR A 115 16.61 8.43 15.90
CA THR A 115 15.64 9.34 16.52
C THR A 115 14.60 9.79 15.51
N GLY A 116 13.39 10.06 15.96
CA GLY A 116 12.37 10.73 15.15
C GLY A 116 12.72 12.20 14.92
N ASN A 117 11.86 12.88 14.17
CA ASN A 117 11.95 14.30 13.87
C ASN A 117 10.60 14.96 14.23
N PRO A 118 10.56 15.72 15.34
CA PRO A 118 9.39 16.51 15.75
C PRO A 118 8.90 17.54 14.74
N ASP A 119 9.70 17.92 13.75
CA ASP A 119 9.37 18.96 12.76
C ASP A 119 8.72 18.38 11.50
N LEU A 120 8.44 17.07 11.45
CA LEU A 120 7.83 16.46 10.28
C LEU A 120 6.44 17.01 9.99
N HIS A 121 6.21 17.31 8.72
CA HIS A 121 4.91 17.72 8.21
C HIS A 121 4.21 16.57 7.48
N PRO A 122 2.87 16.64 7.32
CA PRO A 122 2.14 15.67 6.53
C PRO A 122 2.56 15.67 5.05
N THR A 123 2.66 14.47 4.47
CA THR A 123 2.85 14.31 3.03
C THR A 123 1.54 14.58 2.30
N ILE A 124 1.61 15.33 1.21
CA ILE A 124 0.47 15.60 0.32
C ILE A 124 0.62 14.78 -0.96
N GLY A 125 -0.43 14.00 -1.28
CA GLY A 125 -0.55 13.24 -2.51
C GLY A 125 -1.65 13.78 -3.40
N SER A 126 -1.34 14.12 -4.64
CA SER A 126 -2.31 14.54 -5.67
C SER A 126 -2.42 13.49 -6.76
N ASN A 127 -3.64 13.19 -7.21
CA ASN A 127 -3.91 12.25 -8.29
C ASN A 127 -4.86 12.88 -9.32
N LEU A 128 -4.43 12.92 -10.57
CA LEU A 128 -5.25 13.24 -11.73
C LEU A 128 -5.45 11.95 -12.54
N SER A 129 -6.69 11.58 -12.86
CA SER A 129 -6.96 10.34 -13.57
C SER A 129 -8.08 10.46 -14.60
N ILE A 130 -7.93 9.72 -15.70
CA ILE A 130 -8.96 9.51 -16.71
C ILE A 130 -9.26 8.03 -16.85
N GLY A 131 -10.53 7.65 -16.68
CA GLY A 131 -11.00 6.28 -16.71
C GLY A 131 -12.10 6.08 -17.73
N TYR A 132 -12.08 4.96 -18.44
CA TYR A 132 -13.18 4.50 -19.28
C TYR A 132 -13.68 3.17 -18.76
N SER A 133 -14.99 3.02 -18.59
CA SER A 133 -15.59 1.73 -18.26
C SER A 133 -16.74 1.37 -19.19
N LYS A 134 -16.94 0.08 -19.43
CA LYS A 134 -18.04 -0.46 -20.23
C LYS A 134 -18.52 -1.78 -19.64
N SER A 135 -19.82 -1.88 -19.39
CA SER A 135 -20.44 -3.05 -18.75
C SER A 135 -21.62 -3.56 -19.57
N LYS A 136 -21.35 -4.25 -20.69
CA LYS A 136 -22.38 -4.83 -21.58
C LYS A 136 -22.39 -6.36 -21.53
N LYS A 137 -21.62 -7.01 -22.41
CA LYS A 137 -21.46 -8.48 -22.41
C LYS A 137 -20.49 -8.96 -21.32
N GLY A 138 -19.57 -8.09 -20.94
CA GLY A 138 -18.62 -8.26 -19.85
C GLY A 138 -18.27 -6.87 -19.29
N SER A 139 -17.30 -6.81 -18.39
CA SER A 139 -16.81 -5.54 -17.84
C SER A 139 -15.43 -5.21 -18.39
N PHE A 140 -15.27 -4.00 -18.90
CA PHE A 140 -14.00 -3.40 -19.28
C PHE A 140 -13.83 -2.14 -18.44
N ASN A 141 -12.70 -1.98 -17.76
CA ASN A 141 -12.33 -0.73 -17.10
C ASN A 141 -10.87 -0.43 -17.41
N PHE A 142 -10.61 0.76 -17.91
CA PHE A 142 -9.27 1.28 -18.16
C PHE A 142 -9.11 2.58 -17.39
N LEU A 143 -7.95 2.81 -16.78
CA LEU A 143 -7.66 4.00 -15.99
C LEU A 143 -6.22 4.43 -16.22
N LEU A 144 -6.03 5.65 -16.72
CA LEU A 144 -4.75 6.35 -16.69
C LEU A 144 -4.72 7.31 -15.51
N GLY A 145 -3.58 7.41 -14.85
CA GLY A 145 -3.40 8.31 -13.71
C GLY A 145 -2.02 8.94 -13.68
N TYR A 146 -1.95 10.17 -13.19
CA TYR A 146 -0.72 10.85 -12.80
C TYR A 146 -0.80 11.17 -11.32
N GLN A 147 0.13 10.61 -10.55
CA GLN A 147 0.24 10.79 -9.12
C GLN A 147 1.50 11.60 -8.81
N ARG A 148 1.37 12.58 -7.93
CA ARG A 148 2.48 13.39 -7.41
C ARG A 148 2.40 13.39 -5.89
N PHE A 149 3.51 13.03 -5.26
CA PHE A 149 3.70 13.09 -3.82
C PHE A 149 4.79 14.11 -3.52
N GLU A 150 4.48 15.02 -2.62
CA GLU A 150 5.38 16.05 -2.13
C GLU A 150 5.59 15.85 -0.64
N ASP A 151 6.78 16.23 -0.17
CA ASP A 151 7.15 16.17 1.23
C ASP A 151 6.96 14.77 1.82
N LEU A 152 7.36 13.74 1.05
CA LEU A 152 7.40 12.36 1.53
C LEU A 152 8.38 12.29 2.68
N ILE A 153 7.92 11.72 3.79
CA ILE A 153 8.74 11.44 4.96
C ILE A 153 9.66 10.27 4.61
N MET A 154 10.96 10.53 4.49
CA MET A 154 11.98 9.54 4.15
C MET A 154 12.97 9.40 5.29
N PRO A 155 13.52 8.19 5.53
CA PRO A 155 14.63 8.04 6.46
C PRO A 155 15.86 8.78 5.91
N VAL A 156 16.55 9.51 6.78
CA VAL A 156 17.79 10.22 6.48
C VAL A 156 18.86 9.72 7.45
N SER A 157 19.99 9.29 6.90
CA SER A 157 21.17 8.91 7.66
C SER A 157 22.22 10.00 7.51
N VAL A 158 22.97 10.33 8.56
CA VAL A 158 24.08 11.29 8.55
C VAL A 158 25.22 10.72 9.40
N PHE A 159 26.44 10.65 8.84
CA PHE A 159 27.61 10.20 9.59
C PHE A 159 28.18 11.34 10.43
N ASP A 160 28.39 11.09 11.73
CA ASP A 160 29.07 12.00 12.64
C ASP A 160 30.55 11.61 12.74
N PRO A 161 31.47 12.36 12.11
CA PRO A 161 32.89 12.02 12.09
C PRO A 161 33.58 12.26 13.43
N THR A 162 32.97 13.03 14.34
CA THR A 162 33.53 13.29 15.67
C THR A 162 33.25 12.12 16.60
N ARG A 163 32.03 11.58 16.55
CA ARG A 163 31.60 10.44 17.39
C ARG A 163 31.81 9.08 16.72
N PHE A 164 32.15 9.04 15.44
CA PHE A 164 32.28 7.83 14.62
C PHE A 164 31.01 6.95 14.63
N ILE A 165 29.84 7.59 14.58
CA ILE A 165 28.53 6.92 14.55
C ILE A 165 27.68 7.42 13.38
N THR A 166 26.67 6.64 12.99
CA THR A 166 25.65 7.08 12.04
C THR A 166 24.38 7.49 12.78
N LEU A 167 23.89 8.70 12.51
CA LEU A 167 22.63 9.23 13.02
C LEU A 167 21.53 8.95 12.00
N ASN A 168 20.50 8.24 12.41
CA ASN A 168 19.31 7.96 11.61
C ASN A 168 18.13 8.79 12.11
N SER A 169 17.45 9.46 11.20
CA SER A 169 16.20 10.16 11.47
C SER A 169 15.26 10.14 10.26
N TYR A 170 14.26 11.00 10.26
CA TYR A 170 13.29 11.17 9.19
C TYR A 170 13.21 12.63 8.77
N ASP A 171 12.97 12.88 7.49
CA ASP A 171 12.78 14.24 6.98
C ASP A 171 11.82 14.26 5.78
N ASN A 172 11.16 15.39 5.54
CA ASN A 172 10.23 15.65 4.43
C ASN A 172 10.96 15.93 3.10
N THR A 173 12.05 15.20 2.82
CA THR A 173 12.90 15.45 1.64
C THR A 173 12.44 14.69 0.39
N GLY A 174 11.52 13.74 0.57
CA GLY A 174 11.14 12.83 -0.50
C GLY A 174 10.15 13.45 -1.49
N ARG A 175 10.32 13.14 -2.77
CA ARG A 175 9.35 13.46 -3.83
C ARG A 175 9.16 12.25 -4.72
N ALA A 176 7.91 11.96 -5.09
CA ALA A 176 7.61 10.89 -6.03
C ALA A 176 6.60 11.31 -7.09
N ARG A 177 6.77 10.77 -8.30
CA ARG A 177 5.84 10.93 -9.43
C ARG A 177 5.60 9.57 -10.06
N LEU A 178 4.33 9.22 -10.26
CA LEU A 178 3.95 7.97 -10.93
C LEU A 178 3.00 8.26 -12.07
N PHE A 179 3.35 7.78 -13.26
CA PHE A 179 2.40 7.61 -14.35
C PHE A 179 1.87 6.20 -14.30
N THR A 180 0.55 6.02 -14.23
CA THR A 180 -0.10 4.72 -14.03
C THR A 180 -1.08 4.42 -15.15
N ALA A 181 -1.17 3.15 -15.52
CA ALA A 181 -2.16 2.61 -16.44
C ALA A 181 -2.71 1.31 -15.84
N ASN A 182 -4.02 1.24 -15.67
CA ASN A 182 -4.70 0.08 -15.11
C ASN A 182 -5.76 -0.43 -16.08
N LEU A 183 -5.88 -1.74 -16.20
CA LEU A 183 -6.83 -2.42 -17.08
C LEU A 183 -7.48 -3.58 -16.32
N ASN A 184 -8.81 -3.59 -16.27
CA ASN A 184 -9.62 -4.64 -15.70
C ASN A 184 -10.59 -5.15 -16.75
N LEU A 185 -10.50 -6.43 -17.10
CA LEU A 185 -11.33 -7.10 -18.08
C LEU A 185 -11.97 -8.31 -17.41
N ASN A 186 -13.26 -8.49 -17.62
CA ASN A 186 -13.97 -9.73 -17.36
C ASN A 186 -14.87 -10.00 -18.56
N PHE A 187 -14.66 -11.14 -19.21
CA PHE A 187 -15.36 -11.48 -20.43
C PHE A 187 -15.87 -12.94 -20.39
N PRO A 188 -17.20 -13.14 -20.29
CA PRO A 188 -17.80 -14.46 -20.43
C PRO A 188 -17.89 -14.81 -21.92
N PHE A 189 -16.86 -15.49 -22.44
CA PHE A 189 -16.84 -15.98 -23.82
C PHE A 189 -18.07 -16.83 -24.13
N THR A 190 -18.44 -17.72 -23.20
CA THR A 190 -19.68 -18.53 -23.24
C THR A 190 -20.26 -18.66 -21.84
N LYS A 191 -21.42 -19.32 -21.68
CA LYS A 191 -21.97 -19.68 -20.36
C LYS A 191 -21.05 -20.62 -19.55
N LYS A 192 -20.16 -21.34 -20.23
CA LYS A 192 -19.22 -22.31 -19.64
C LYS A 192 -17.81 -21.73 -19.47
N MET A 193 -17.42 -20.71 -20.25
CA MET A 193 -16.05 -20.19 -20.30
C MET A 193 -16.00 -18.70 -19.94
N ASN A 194 -15.16 -18.36 -18.96
CA ASN A 194 -14.91 -16.98 -18.56
C ASN A 194 -13.42 -16.67 -18.58
N PHE A 195 -13.10 -15.45 -18.99
CA PHE A 195 -11.76 -14.89 -18.93
C PHE A 195 -11.77 -13.64 -18.05
N SER A 196 -10.69 -13.42 -17.32
CA SER A 196 -10.48 -12.21 -16.54
C SER A 196 -9.04 -11.79 -16.61
N PHE A 197 -8.82 -10.50 -16.76
CA PHE A 197 -7.51 -9.87 -16.72
C PHE A 197 -7.57 -8.66 -15.80
N ASN A 198 -6.63 -8.55 -14.89
CA ASN A 198 -6.38 -7.38 -14.08
C ASN A 198 -4.92 -7.02 -14.27
N GLY A 199 -4.65 -5.77 -14.65
CA GLY A 199 -3.29 -5.33 -14.90
C GLY A 199 -3.07 -3.89 -14.47
N GLY A 200 -1.96 -3.65 -13.80
CA GLY A 200 -1.41 -2.33 -13.51
C GLY A 200 -0.01 -2.20 -14.08
N LEU A 201 0.28 -1.04 -14.67
CA LEU A 201 1.60 -0.61 -15.10
C LEU A 201 1.84 0.78 -14.51
N ALA A 202 3.04 1.02 -14.01
CA ALA A 202 3.45 2.33 -13.55
C ALA A 202 4.89 2.63 -13.97
N HIS A 203 5.16 3.88 -14.34
CA HIS A 203 6.52 4.42 -14.39
C HIS A 203 6.69 5.38 -13.20
N GLY A 204 7.51 4.98 -12.25
CA GLY A 204 7.78 5.74 -11.04
C GLY A 204 9.10 6.49 -11.11
N ARG A 205 9.14 7.70 -10.56
CA ARG A 205 10.36 8.43 -10.21
C ARG A 205 10.27 8.80 -8.74
N VAL A 206 11.30 8.50 -7.98
CA VAL A 206 11.43 8.85 -6.56
C VAL A 206 12.78 9.50 -6.32
N GLN A 207 12.80 10.51 -5.48
CA GLN A 207 14.03 11.17 -5.03
C GLN A 207 13.92 11.55 -3.56
N GLY A 208 15.06 11.66 -2.89
CA GLY A 208 15.16 12.02 -1.47
C GLY A 208 16.62 12.17 -1.06
N ILE A 209 16.87 12.64 0.16
CA ILE A 209 18.23 12.85 0.67
C ILE A 209 18.66 11.64 1.50
N VAL A 210 19.86 11.12 1.24
CA VAL A 210 20.50 10.05 2.03
C VAL A 210 21.96 10.46 2.23
N ASN A 211 22.48 10.48 3.47
CA ASN A 211 23.83 10.95 3.78
C ASN A 211 24.12 12.34 3.18
N ASN A 212 23.16 13.26 3.28
CA ASN A 212 23.21 14.61 2.70
C ASN A 212 23.38 14.66 1.16
N ILE A 213 23.22 13.53 0.47
CA ILE A 213 23.33 13.42 -0.98
C ILE A 213 21.95 13.15 -1.56
N LEU A 214 21.62 13.86 -2.65
CA LEU A 214 20.38 13.63 -3.39
C LEU A 214 20.45 12.29 -4.11
N VAL A 215 19.67 11.32 -3.64
CA VAL A 215 19.48 10.02 -4.29
C VAL A 215 18.23 10.07 -5.17
N LYS A 216 18.30 9.45 -6.34
CA LYS A 216 17.19 9.33 -7.29
C LYS A 216 17.07 7.89 -7.75
N ASN A 217 15.85 7.42 -7.94
CA ASN A 217 15.56 6.15 -8.56
C ASN A 217 14.34 6.25 -9.47
N GLU A 218 14.36 5.52 -10.57
CA GLU A 218 13.23 5.44 -11.49
C GLU A 218 13.11 4.06 -12.12
N GLY A 219 11.90 3.72 -12.54
CA GLY A 219 11.68 2.45 -13.21
C GLY A 219 10.23 2.11 -13.45
N PHE A 220 10.04 1.03 -14.21
CA PHE A 220 8.74 0.44 -14.46
C PHE A 220 8.37 -0.56 -13.37
N MET A 221 7.14 -0.46 -12.88
CA MET A 221 6.50 -1.41 -11.98
C MET A 221 5.27 -1.96 -12.69
N TYR A 222 4.96 -3.24 -12.53
CA TYR A 222 3.75 -3.80 -13.11
C TYR A 222 3.23 -4.97 -12.28
N ASN A 223 1.93 -5.19 -12.33
CA ASN A 223 1.28 -6.35 -11.76
C ASN A 223 0.17 -6.78 -12.73
N PHE A 224 0.32 -7.95 -13.32
CA PHE A 224 -0.65 -8.52 -14.25
C PHE A 224 -1.17 -9.84 -13.68
N SER A 225 -2.46 -10.05 -13.74
CA SER A 225 -3.16 -11.25 -13.34
C SER A 225 -4.15 -11.61 -14.43
N SER A 226 -3.93 -12.74 -15.10
CA SER A 226 -4.80 -13.27 -16.12
C SER A 226 -5.34 -14.60 -15.64
N SER A 227 -6.64 -14.85 -15.79
CA SER A 227 -7.26 -16.10 -15.42
C SER A 227 -8.33 -16.52 -16.42
N GLY A 228 -8.38 -17.81 -16.68
CA GLY A 228 -9.42 -18.47 -17.43
C GLY A 228 -10.09 -19.53 -16.58
N SER A 229 -11.39 -19.72 -16.79
CA SER A 229 -12.13 -20.82 -16.18
C SER A 229 -13.07 -21.48 -17.18
N TYR A 230 -13.20 -22.79 -17.07
CA TYR A 230 -14.13 -23.58 -17.85
C TYR A 230 -14.97 -24.47 -16.94
N ARG A 231 -16.29 -24.39 -17.09
CA ARG A 231 -17.28 -25.20 -16.37
C ARG A 231 -17.73 -26.34 -17.28
N PHE A 232 -17.34 -27.54 -16.92
CA PHE A 232 -17.83 -28.76 -17.54
C PHE A 232 -19.18 -29.16 -16.94
N GLU A 233 -19.78 -30.18 -17.52
CA GLU A 233 -21.00 -30.77 -17.00
C GLU A 233 -20.75 -31.53 -15.70
N LYS A 234 -21.84 -31.88 -15.00
CA LYS A 234 -21.79 -32.63 -13.74
C LYS A 234 -20.94 -31.95 -12.65
N GLY A 235 -20.81 -30.63 -12.64
CA GLY A 235 -20.17 -29.89 -11.53
C GLY A 235 -18.62 -29.89 -11.53
N TRP A 236 -17.99 -30.20 -12.66
CA TRP A 236 -16.53 -30.08 -12.83
C TRP A 236 -16.16 -28.66 -13.28
N ARG A 237 -15.10 -28.07 -12.70
CA ARG A 237 -14.57 -26.76 -13.11
C ARG A 237 -13.04 -26.79 -13.16
N LEU A 238 -12.48 -26.30 -14.26
CA LEU A 238 -11.05 -26.01 -14.37
C LEU A 238 -10.82 -24.51 -14.32
N ASN A 239 -9.75 -24.11 -13.64
CA ASN A 239 -9.25 -22.74 -13.67
C ASN A 239 -7.75 -22.77 -13.95
N ALA A 240 -7.28 -21.81 -14.73
CA ALA A 240 -5.88 -21.55 -14.96
C ALA A 240 -5.62 -20.06 -14.78
N SER A 241 -4.51 -19.70 -14.17
CA SER A 241 -4.12 -18.30 -14.02
C SER A 241 -2.62 -18.11 -14.18
N ILE A 242 -2.24 -16.94 -14.70
CA ILE A 242 -0.87 -16.47 -14.78
C ILE A 242 -0.84 -15.11 -14.09
N ASN A 243 0.10 -14.95 -13.16
CA ASN A 243 0.38 -13.68 -12.51
C ASN A 243 1.81 -13.26 -12.87
N ALA A 244 2.02 -12.03 -13.29
CA ALA A 244 3.34 -11.46 -13.53
C ALA A 244 3.47 -10.20 -12.69
N ASN A 245 4.49 -10.16 -11.83
CA ASN A 245 4.79 -8.99 -11.01
C ASN A 245 6.17 -8.50 -11.40
N GLY A 246 6.26 -7.21 -11.70
CA GLY A 246 7.49 -6.53 -12.05
C GLY A 246 8.33 -6.19 -10.83
N PRO A 247 9.40 -5.42 -11.06
CA PRO A 247 10.20 -4.84 -9.99
C PRO A 247 9.35 -3.96 -9.07
N ASN A 248 9.64 -4.00 -7.78
CA ASN A 248 9.25 -2.93 -6.86
C ASN A 248 10.32 -1.84 -6.89
N LEU A 249 9.89 -0.57 -6.86
CA LEU A 249 10.78 0.59 -6.84
C LEU A 249 10.77 1.22 -5.45
N SER A 250 11.96 1.51 -4.92
CA SER A 250 12.18 2.29 -3.69
C SER A 250 13.26 3.35 -3.93
N LEU A 251 13.47 4.29 -3.01
CA LEU A 251 14.49 5.34 -3.19
C LEU A 251 15.90 4.77 -3.44
N GLN A 252 16.26 3.72 -2.73
CA GLN A 252 17.61 3.13 -2.74
C GLN A 252 17.64 1.69 -3.24
N GLY A 253 16.65 1.27 -4.04
CA GLY A 253 16.66 -0.10 -4.52
C GLY A 253 15.52 -0.51 -5.40
N THR A 254 15.73 -1.65 -6.05
CA THR A 254 14.82 -2.33 -6.97
C THR A 254 14.76 -3.81 -6.61
N SER A 255 13.69 -4.50 -7.00
CA SER A 255 13.61 -5.95 -6.91
C SER A 255 13.49 -6.60 -8.28
N ASN A 256 13.75 -7.90 -8.39
CA ASN A 256 13.49 -8.61 -9.64
C ASN A 256 11.99 -8.87 -9.88
N SER A 257 11.67 -9.11 -11.15
CA SER A 257 10.35 -9.56 -11.58
C SER A 257 10.15 -11.05 -11.31
N TYR A 258 8.89 -11.47 -11.23
CA TYR A 258 8.54 -12.88 -11.13
C TYR A 258 7.21 -13.19 -11.82
N ILE A 259 7.09 -14.43 -12.28
CA ILE A 259 5.87 -14.96 -12.89
C ILE A 259 5.44 -16.17 -12.08
N GLY A 260 4.15 -16.24 -11.79
CA GLY A 260 3.50 -17.38 -11.20
C GLY A 260 2.43 -17.94 -12.11
N SER A 261 2.20 -19.23 -12.01
CA SER A 261 1.09 -19.91 -12.66
C SER A 261 0.33 -20.74 -11.66
N ALA A 262 -0.97 -20.90 -11.84
CA ALA A 262 -1.76 -21.80 -11.02
C ALA A 262 -2.79 -22.50 -11.87
N PHE A 263 -3.01 -23.78 -11.56
CA PHE A 263 -4.04 -24.60 -12.16
C PHE A 263 -4.86 -25.19 -11.03
N SER A 264 -6.17 -25.09 -11.11
CA SER A 264 -7.05 -25.71 -10.15
C SER A 264 -8.18 -26.46 -10.83
N PHE A 265 -8.54 -27.56 -10.19
CA PHE A 265 -9.66 -28.38 -10.55
C PHE A 265 -10.60 -28.47 -9.35
N ASN A 266 -11.87 -28.17 -9.57
CA ASN A 266 -12.91 -28.22 -8.54
C ASN A 266 -14.05 -29.14 -8.98
N LYS A 267 -14.54 -29.96 -8.04
CA LYS A 267 -15.69 -30.84 -8.19
C LYS A 267 -16.74 -30.53 -7.15
N ASP A 268 -17.96 -30.23 -7.59
CA ASP A 268 -19.12 -30.37 -6.70
C ASP A 268 -19.47 -31.87 -6.61
N LEU A 269 -19.20 -32.47 -5.44
CA LEU A 269 -19.55 -33.86 -5.13
C LEU A 269 -21.03 -33.96 -4.76
N ILE A 270 -21.51 -32.99 -3.98
CA ILE A 270 -22.94 -32.76 -3.71
C ILE A 270 -23.20 -31.28 -4.00
N LYS A 271 -24.09 -31.02 -4.95
CA LYS A 271 -24.41 -29.65 -5.41
C LYS A 271 -24.63 -28.71 -4.23
N ASP A 272 -23.86 -27.63 -4.19
CA ASP A 272 -23.88 -26.55 -3.17
C ASP A 272 -23.62 -26.98 -1.71
N LYS A 273 -23.27 -28.25 -1.46
CA LYS A 273 -23.03 -28.79 -0.10
C LYS A 273 -21.63 -29.32 0.10
N LEU A 274 -21.15 -30.18 -0.80
CA LEU A 274 -19.85 -30.83 -0.67
C LEU A 274 -19.05 -30.61 -1.95
N SER A 275 -17.90 -29.97 -1.83
CA SER A 275 -16.99 -29.77 -2.95
C SER A 275 -15.56 -30.18 -2.62
N PHE A 276 -14.92 -30.81 -3.59
CA PHE A 276 -13.49 -31.11 -3.58
C PHE A 276 -12.77 -30.12 -4.49
N SER A 277 -11.58 -29.70 -4.10
CA SER A 277 -10.68 -28.96 -4.98
C SER A 277 -9.25 -29.45 -4.84
N ALA A 278 -8.54 -29.42 -5.96
CA ALA A 278 -7.10 -29.61 -6.03
C ALA A 278 -6.50 -28.45 -6.81
N ALA A 279 -5.38 -27.92 -6.34
CA ALA A 279 -4.67 -26.83 -6.98
C ALA A 279 -3.16 -27.09 -6.99
N ALA A 280 -2.53 -26.77 -8.11
CA ALA A 280 -1.09 -26.73 -8.26
C ALA A 280 -0.68 -25.27 -8.51
N ASN A 281 0.05 -24.68 -7.58
CA ASN A 281 0.65 -23.36 -7.72
C ASN A 281 2.12 -23.51 -8.11
N ASN A 282 2.51 -22.79 -9.15
CA ASN A 282 3.84 -22.80 -9.76
C ASN A 282 4.38 -24.22 -10.03
N PRO A 283 3.60 -25.14 -10.63
CA PRO A 283 3.98 -26.54 -10.76
C PRO A 283 5.32 -26.76 -11.49
N PHE A 284 5.68 -25.83 -12.38
CA PHE A 284 6.87 -25.88 -13.21
C PHE A 284 8.13 -25.24 -12.58
N ARG A 285 8.03 -24.58 -11.42
CA ARG A 285 9.15 -23.91 -10.76
C ARG A 285 9.18 -24.21 -9.26
N LYS A 286 10.10 -25.10 -8.83
CA LYS A 286 10.23 -25.52 -7.42
C LYS A 286 10.62 -24.35 -6.50
N TYR A 287 11.59 -23.54 -6.92
CA TYR A 287 12.09 -22.39 -6.18
C TYR A 287 11.90 -21.10 -6.98
N ARG A 288 11.83 -20.00 -6.25
CA ARG A 288 11.92 -18.65 -6.80
C ARG A 288 13.15 -17.97 -6.21
N THR A 289 13.96 -17.39 -7.08
CA THR A 289 15.05 -16.50 -6.71
C THR A 289 14.50 -15.09 -6.53
N ASN A 290 14.70 -14.52 -5.34
CA ASN A 290 14.38 -13.15 -5.01
C ASN A 290 15.68 -12.36 -5.01
N ILE A 291 15.76 -11.38 -5.89
CA ILE A 291 16.90 -10.50 -6.02
C ILE A 291 16.43 -9.11 -5.62
N ARG A 292 17.13 -8.51 -4.67
CA ARG A 292 16.96 -7.11 -4.30
C ARG A 292 18.30 -6.42 -4.52
N GLU A 293 18.29 -5.42 -5.38
CA GLU A 293 19.43 -4.53 -5.59
C GLU A 293 19.19 -3.29 -4.74
N SER A 294 20.21 -2.87 -4.02
CA SER A 294 20.18 -1.67 -3.20
C SER A 294 21.44 -0.88 -3.42
N PHE A 295 21.31 0.44 -3.45
CA PHE A 295 22.41 1.33 -3.75
C PHE A 295 22.34 2.57 -2.87
N GLY A 296 23.50 3.17 -2.64
CA GLY A 296 23.65 4.46 -2.00
C GLY A 296 24.87 5.16 -2.57
N PRO A 297 25.22 6.33 -2.01
CA PRO A 297 26.41 7.07 -2.43
C PRO A 297 27.69 6.22 -2.41
N ASP A 298 27.83 5.35 -1.41
CA ASP A 298 29.08 4.64 -1.12
C ASP A 298 28.96 3.11 -1.28
N PHE A 299 27.81 2.59 -1.74
CA PHE A 299 27.61 1.15 -1.83
C PHE A 299 26.70 0.73 -2.98
N LEU A 300 26.96 -0.48 -3.47
CA LEU A 300 26.04 -1.29 -4.24
C LEU A 300 25.96 -2.66 -3.57
N GLN A 301 24.74 -3.09 -3.24
CA GLN A 301 24.48 -4.37 -2.60
C GLN A 301 23.44 -5.15 -3.39
N THR A 302 23.75 -6.41 -3.65
CA THR A 302 22.79 -7.36 -4.21
C THR A 302 22.51 -8.44 -3.20
N SER A 303 21.26 -8.48 -2.71
CA SER A 303 20.76 -9.56 -1.88
C SER A 303 20.06 -10.60 -2.76
N ASN A 304 20.43 -11.86 -2.60
CA ASN A 304 19.84 -12.98 -3.32
C ASN A 304 19.46 -14.07 -2.32
N PHE A 305 18.18 -14.44 -2.30
CA PHE A 305 17.70 -15.59 -1.54
C PHE A 305 16.66 -16.37 -2.33
N GLN A 306 16.55 -17.66 -2.04
CA GLN A 306 15.58 -18.55 -2.67
C GLN A 306 14.47 -18.94 -1.71
N THR A 307 13.24 -18.98 -2.22
CA THR A 307 12.06 -19.45 -1.49
C THR A 307 11.39 -20.59 -2.24
N PHE A 308 10.80 -21.53 -1.51
CA PHE A 308 9.90 -22.52 -2.12
C PHE A 308 8.75 -21.81 -2.81
N TYR A 309 8.55 -22.12 -4.08
CA TYR A 309 7.57 -21.42 -4.92
C TYR A 309 6.44 -22.34 -5.37
N ARG A 310 6.72 -23.64 -5.50
CA ARG A 310 5.75 -24.66 -5.85
C ARG A 310 4.96 -25.14 -4.64
N SER A 311 3.65 -25.17 -4.75
CA SER A 311 2.77 -25.82 -3.77
C SER A 311 1.66 -26.62 -4.44
N PHE A 312 1.22 -27.67 -3.76
CA PHE A 312 0.07 -28.47 -4.14
C PHE A 312 -0.89 -28.47 -2.97
N ASN A 313 -2.14 -28.13 -3.23
CA ASN A 313 -3.16 -28.01 -2.21
C ASN A 313 -4.36 -28.86 -2.61
N THR A 314 -4.93 -29.56 -1.65
CA THR A 314 -6.23 -30.22 -1.78
C THR A 314 -7.13 -29.72 -0.67
N SER A 315 -8.42 -29.56 -0.95
CA SER A 315 -9.39 -29.22 0.09
C SER A 315 -10.73 -29.89 -0.16
N LEU A 316 -11.38 -30.25 0.93
CA LEU A 316 -12.75 -30.75 0.96
C LEU A 316 -13.58 -29.76 1.78
N ASN A 317 -14.59 -29.16 1.15
CA ASN A 317 -15.44 -28.16 1.78
C ASN A 317 -16.85 -28.72 1.94
N TYR A 318 -17.33 -28.83 3.19
CA TYR A 318 -18.69 -29.24 3.51
C TYR A 318 -19.47 -28.10 4.16
N ARG A 319 -20.55 -27.67 3.50
CA ARG A 319 -21.46 -26.63 3.99
C ARG A 319 -22.65 -27.29 4.68
N PHE A 320 -22.75 -27.08 5.99
CA PHE A 320 -23.87 -27.50 6.83
C PHE A 320 -24.58 -26.30 7.45
N GLY A 321 -25.89 -26.42 7.65
CA GLY A 321 -26.74 -25.36 8.21
C GLY A 321 -27.11 -24.24 7.22
N LYS A 322 -28.16 -23.48 7.58
CA LYS A 322 -28.51 -22.20 6.96
C LYS A 322 -28.41 -21.14 8.04
N LEU A 323 -27.53 -20.14 7.87
CA LEU A 323 -27.53 -18.94 8.71
C LEU A 323 -28.90 -18.26 8.54
N LYS A 324 -29.77 -18.37 9.56
CA LYS A 324 -31.12 -17.79 9.55
C LYS A 324 -31.13 -16.28 9.78
N SER A 325 -30.00 -15.66 10.09
CA SER A 325 -29.90 -14.20 10.24
C SER A 325 -28.51 -13.72 9.85
N ALA A 326 -28.45 -12.78 8.93
CA ALA A 326 -27.24 -12.01 8.70
C ALA A 326 -26.99 -11.17 9.95
N ILE A 327 -25.90 -11.45 10.66
CA ILE A 327 -25.45 -10.61 11.78
C ILE A 327 -25.28 -9.19 11.22
N LYS A 328 -26.09 -8.25 11.70
CA LYS A 328 -26.03 -6.84 11.32
C LYS A 328 -24.69 -6.29 11.81
N LYS A 329 -23.69 -6.24 10.91
CA LYS A 329 -22.38 -5.65 11.23
C LYS A 329 -22.59 -4.16 11.51
N ASN A 330 -22.04 -3.67 12.62
CA ASN A 330 -22.17 -2.28 13.03
C ASN A 330 -21.60 -1.36 11.93
N THR A 331 -22.37 -0.35 11.49
CA THR A 331 -22.13 0.43 10.27
C THR A 331 -21.12 1.57 10.40
N ARG A 332 -20.62 1.84 11.61
CA ARG A 332 -19.64 2.90 11.87
C ARG A 332 -18.46 2.33 12.65
N GLY A 333 -17.32 2.23 11.98
CA GLY A 333 -16.02 2.06 12.61
C GLY A 333 -15.12 3.19 12.14
N ILE A 334 -14.39 3.82 13.06
CA ILE A 334 -13.32 4.75 12.72
C ILE A 334 -12.12 3.90 12.32
N ARG A 335 -11.51 4.20 11.18
CA ARG A 335 -10.29 3.56 10.73
C ARG A 335 -9.29 4.65 10.38
N ASN A 336 -8.22 4.74 11.17
CA ASN A 336 -7.12 5.67 10.91
C ASN A 336 -6.19 5.02 9.88
N ASP A 337 -6.48 5.21 8.60
CA ASP A 337 -5.67 4.74 7.47
C ASP A 337 -4.76 5.83 6.88
N ASP A 338 -4.74 6.99 7.54
CA ASP A 338 -4.04 8.21 7.15
C ASP A 338 -2.81 8.51 8.02
N VAL A 339 -2.51 7.66 9.00
CA VAL A 339 -1.26 7.68 9.78
C VAL A 339 -0.23 6.80 9.09
N SER A 340 0.96 7.34 8.88
CA SER A 340 2.10 6.58 8.39
C SER A 340 2.52 5.54 9.44
N ASN A 341 2.32 4.26 9.14
CA ASN A 341 2.86 3.18 9.96
C ASN A 341 4.29 2.88 9.53
N ASN A 342 5.16 2.61 10.50
CA ASN A 342 6.54 2.25 10.24
C ASN A 342 6.59 0.94 9.42
N SER A 343 6.80 1.03 8.11
CA SER A 343 7.09 -0.10 7.22
C SER A 343 8.60 -0.35 7.19
N GLY A 344 9.16 -0.59 8.38
CA GLY A 344 10.60 -0.76 8.59
C GLY A 344 10.87 -1.83 9.65
N GLN A 345 10.79 -3.10 9.23
CA GLN A 345 11.72 -4.16 9.64
C GLN A 345 12.01 -5.02 8.40
#